data_AF-A0A2E4UQ30-F1
#
_entry.id   AF-A0A2E4UQ30-F1
#
_cell.length_a   1.000
_cell.length_b   1.000
_cell.length_c   1.000
_cell.angle_alpha   90.00
_cell.angle_beta   90.00
_cell.angle_gamma   90.00
#
_symmetry.space_group_name_H-M   'P 1'
#
loop_
_entity.id
_entity.type
_entity.pdbx_description
1 polymer ?
#
loop_
_entity_poly.entity_id
_entity_poly.type
_entity_poly.pdbx_seq_one_letter_code
_entity_poly.pdbx_strand_id
1 'polypeptide(L)' 'RFEKTPASIRRPSPEVGEHTVEVLSELGLDIEEMRELARKGVIA' A
#
# COMPACT_ATOMS: atom_id res chain seq x y z
N ARG A 1 -12.33 24.85 7.46
CA ARG A 1 -12.97 23.65 8.06
C ARG A 1 -14.25 23.38 7.28
N PHE A 2 -14.46 22.16 6.77
CA PHE A 2 -15.70 21.80 6.08
C PHE A 2 -16.79 21.46 7.12
N GLU A 3 -17.98 22.04 7.00
CA GLU A 3 -19.06 21.91 7.99
C GLU A 3 -19.87 20.62 7.82
N LYS A 4 -20.19 20.23 6.58
CA LYS A 4 -20.99 19.03 6.28
C LYS A 4 -20.15 17.74 6.27
N THR A 5 -18.85 17.84 5.96
CA THR A 5 -17.92 16.71 5.83
C THR A 5 -16.56 17.06 6.46
N PRO A 6 -16.48 17.18 7.80
CA PRO A 6 -15.22 17.45 8.46
C PRO A 6 -14.22 16.32 8.21
N ALA A 7 -12.98 16.68 7.87
CA ALA A 7 -11.88 15.71 7.76
C ALA A 7 -11.56 15.12 9.14
N SER A 8 -11.19 13.84 9.17
CA SER A 8 -10.73 13.16 10.37
C SER A 8 -9.43 12.37 10.11
N ILE A 9 -8.51 12.42 11.06
CA ILE A 9 -7.33 11.55 11.06
C ILE A 9 -7.77 10.23 11.67
N ARG A 10 -7.93 9.19 10.83
CA ARG A 10 -8.53 7.91 11.23
C ARG A 10 -7.51 6.83 11.60
N ARG A 11 -6.28 6.96 11.12
CA ARG A 11 -5.20 6.00 11.32
C ARG A 11 -3.84 6.73 11.31
N PRO A 12 -2.80 6.17 11.96
CA PRO A 12 -1.44 6.67 11.82
C PRO A 12 -0.97 6.63 10.36
N SER A 13 0.16 7.26 10.10
CA SER A 13 0.83 7.17 8.80
C SER A 13 1.23 5.71 8.55
N PRO A 14 1.15 5.22 7.29
CA PRO A 14 1.62 3.89 6.97
C PRO A 14 3.12 3.73 7.21
N GLU A 15 3.53 2.52 7.57
CA GLU A 15 4.93 2.08 7.52
C GLU A 15 5.42 1.93 6.07
N VAL A 16 6.74 1.90 5.87
CA VAL A 16 7.32 1.62 4.55
C VAL A 16 6.92 0.21 4.13
N GLY A 17 6.23 0.11 2.99
CA GLY A 17 5.80 -1.16 2.41
C GLY A 17 4.44 -1.68 2.89
N GLU A 18 3.77 -1.00 3.85
CA GLU A 18 2.53 -1.49 4.48
C GLU A 18 1.42 -1.86 3.46
N HIS A 19 1.35 -1.12 2.35
CA HIS A 19 0.33 -1.33 1.31
C HIS A 19 0.90 -1.85 -0.03
N THR A 20 2.19 -2.23 -0.08
CA THR A 20 2.82 -2.71 -1.34
C THR A 20 2.05 -3.90 -1.93
N VAL A 21 1.79 -4.92 -1.12
CA VAL A 21 1.12 -6.16 -1.57
C VAL A 21 -0.34 -5.89 -1.94
N GLU A 22 -1.05 -5.07 -1.17
CA GLU A 22 -2.44 -4.69 -1.44
C GLU A 22 -2.56 -4.04 -2.83
N VAL A 23 -1.78 -2.98 -3.06
CA VAL A 23 -1.83 -2.21 -4.32
C VAL A 23 -1.39 -3.06 -5.52
N LEU A 24 -0.33 -3.86 -5.39
CA LEU A 24 0.14 -4.70 -6.50
C LEU A 24 -0.84 -5.82 -6.84
N SER A 25 -1.53 -6.37 -5.83
CA SER A 25 -2.59 -7.37 -6.06
C SER A 25 -3.78 -6.76 -6.80
N GLU A 26 -4.18 -5.53 -6.46
CA GLU A 26 -5.23 -4.79 -7.19
C GLU A 26 -4.86 -4.54 -8.66
N LEU A 27 -3.57 -4.40 -8.95
CA LEU A 27 -3.04 -4.27 -10.31
C LEU A 27 -2.91 -5.62 -11.04
N GLY A 28 -3.21 -6.74 -10.36
CA GLY A 28 -3.24 -8.08 -10.95
C GLY A 28 -1.92 -8.85 -10.85
N LEU A 29 -0.95 -8.40 -10.05
CA LEU A 29 0.26 -9.16 -9.80
C LEU A 29 -0.03 -10.30 -8.83
N ASP A 30 0.53 -11.48 -9.12
CA ASP A 30 0.48 -12.59 -8.20
C ASP A 30 1.60 -12.52 -7.14
N ILE A 31 1.49 -13.41 -6.14
CA ILE A 31 2.43 -13.45 -5.03
C ILE A 31 3.84 -13.89 -5.43
N GLU A 32 3.99 -14.68 -6.49
CA GLU A 32 5.29 -15.16 -6.96
C GLU A 32 6.04 -14.06 -7.72
N GLU A 33 5.33 -13.28 -8.53
CA GLU A 33 5.84 -12.06 -9.17
C GLU A 33 6.32 -11.05 -8.13
N MET A 34 5.49 -10.78 -7.10
CA MET A 34 5.86 -9.88 -6.01
C MET A 34 7.08 -10.37 -5.22
N ARG A 35 7.16 -11.67 -4.93
CA ARG A 35 8.34 -12.27 -4.27
C ARG A 35 9.60 -12.09 -5.10
N GLU A 36 9.52 -12.22 -6.41
CA GLU A 36 10.66 -12.01 -7.30
C GLU A 36 11.11 -10.55 -7.32
N LEU A 37 10.17 -9.60 -7.33
CA LEU A 37 10.47 -8.17 -7.23
C LEU A 37 11.13 -7.81 -5.89
N ALA A 38 10.65 -8.40 -4.79
CA ALA A 38 11.24 -8.22 -3.47
C ALA A 38 12.66 -8.81 -3.40
N ARG A 39 12.89 -10.01 -3.96
CA ARG A 39 14.24 -10.61 -4.07
C ARG A 39 15.20 -9.74 -4.87
N LYS A 40 14.70 -9.03 -5.89
CA LYS A 40 15.47 -8.08 -6.69
C LYS A 40 15.66 -6.72 -6.03
N GLY A 41 15.03 -6.47 -4.88
CA GLY A 41 15.07 -5.18 -4.17
C GLY A 41 14.30 -4.06 -4.88
N VAL A 42 13.38 -4.41 -5.79
CA VAL A 42 12.55 -3.43 -6.53
C VAL A 42 11.43 -2.89 -5.64
N ILE A 43 10.92 -3.74 -4.74
CA ILE A 43 9.86 -3.41 -3.78
C ILE A 43 10.28 -3.89 -2.38
N ALA A 44 9.66 -3.30 -1.35
CA ALA A 44 9.82 -3.66 0.05
C ALA A 44 8.49 -4.12 0.64
#